data_AF-A0A2N3WRV8-F1
#
_entry.id   AF-A0A2N3WRV8-F1
#
_cell.length_a   1.000
_cell.length_b   1.000
_cell.length_c   1.000
_cell.angle_alpha   90.00
_cell.angle_beta   90.00
_cell.angle_gamma   90.00
#
_symmetry.space_group_name_H-M   'P 1'
#
loop_
_entity.id
_entity.type
_entity.pdbx_description
1 polymer ?
#
loop_
_entity_poly.entity_id
_entity_poly.type
_entity_poly.pdbx_seq_one_letter_code
_entity_poly.pdbx_strand_id
1 'polypeptide(L)'
;MGDEAAARWSPERVLELAPDAASAKAGRGQAAPAKWSGAGASGRAVWGACQGSGKRPYQTAVETAGPAFRCTCPSRKFPCKHALGLLLLWSEGQLPREEEPGWVRAWLDERAARTERAEKKTDAPKDLEAAAKRAQERLARVTAGAAELRGWLADRVSAGFATFERGGADELYTVASRMVDAQAPGLANGLRRAAASVGRGRDWPDRLLAELSLVYVLADAANRLESLAAALADTVRTRLGFSVSNAQVLESGERVPDQWLVTGAIDEEQDSLRSRRTWLRGKRSGRDALVLSFAPPGRPLDSSLPPGFVVAGELVFYPGAVPLRAVFDHREEPVAPESGPVGSTFASALADHAAALAADPWLDRWPVLLSGLRPARHGDGWALSDVDGAALPLAPAVDPWPLLALAAERPVTVAAEWTTAGLRPLSCWHRDGMVRL
;
A
#
# COMPACT_ATOMS: atom_id res chain seq x y z
N MET A 1 -40.09 11.87 9.04
CA MET A 1 -38.61 11.87 9.09
C MET A 1 -38.19 10.43 8.85
N GLY A 2 -37.92 10.12 7.58
CA GLY A 2 -37.70 8.75 7.11
C GLY A 2 -36.32 8.27 7.51
N ASP A 3 -36.29 7.15 8.23
CA ASP A 3 -35.10 6.38 8.57
C ASP A 3 -34.49 5.84 7.27
N GLU A 4 -33.41 6.46 6.82
CA GLU A 4 -32.70 6.14 5.59
C GLU A 4 -32.05 4.77 5.75
N ALA A 5 -32.77 3.75 5.28
CA ALA A 5 -32.35 2.37 5.29
C ALA A 5 -30.94 2.25 4.70
N ALA A 6 -29.98 1.76 5.49
CA ALA A 6 -28.68 1.35 4.96
C ALA A 6 -28.90 0.50 3.70
N ALA A 7 -28.43 1.00 2.54
CA ALA A 7 -28.70 0.38 1.26
C ALA A 7 -28.18 -1.07 1.28
N ARG A 8 -29.07 -2.02 0.97
CA ARG A 8 -28.71 -3.44 0.84
C ARG A 8 -27.61 -3.56 -0.21
N TRP A 9 -26.58 -4.33 0.09
CA TRP A 9 -25.51 -4.59 -0.87
C TRP A 9 -26.06 -5.41 -2.05
N SER A 10 -25.47 -5.27 -3.24
CA SER A 10 -25.79 -6.16 -4.36
C SER A 10 -25.20 -7.56 -4.15
N PRO A 11 -25.79 -8.63 -4.71
CA PRO A 11 -25.24 -9.97 -4.62
C PRO A 11 -23.81 -10.05 -5.17
N GLU A 12 -23.51 -9.28 -6.21
CA GLU A 12 -22.19 -9.14 -6.82
C GLU A 12 -21.17 -8.62 -5.80
N ARG A 13 -21.51 -7.52 -5.11
CA ARG A 13 -20.67 -6.95 -4.03
C ARG A 13 -20.42 -7.97 -2.93
N VAL A 14 -21.41 -8.78 -2.58
CA VAL A 14 -21.23 -9.83 -1.55
C VAL A 14 -20.26 -10.91 -2.02
N LEU A 15 -20.31 -11.30 -3.29
CA LEU A 15 -19.45 -12.33 -3.85
C LEU A 15 -18.00 -11.87 -4.05
N GLU A 16 -17.78 -10.59 -4.31
CA GLU A 16 -16.44 -9.97 -4.34
C GLU A 16 -15.71 -10.06 -2.98
N LEU A 17 -16.45 -10.17 -1.87
CA LEU A 17 -15.87 -10.38 -0.55
C LEU A 17 -15.32 -11.80 -0.35
N ALA A 18 -15.65 -12.76 -1.22
CA ALA A 18 -15.25 -14.14 -1.02
C ALA A 18 -13.73 -14.31 -1.19
N PRO A 19 -13.04 -15.01 -0.26
CA PRO A 19 -11.59 -15.17 -0.31
C PRO A 19 -11.10 -16.02 -1.49
N ASP A 20 -11.99 -16.84 -2.09
CA ASP A 20 -11.75 -17.60 -3.31
C ASP A 20 -13.08 -18.05 -3.94
N ALA A 21 -13.03 -18.50 -5.20
CA ALA A 21 -14.20 -18.97 -5.93
C ALA A 21 -14.93 -20.15 -5.26
N ALA A 22 -14.19 -21.02 -4.55
CA ALA A 22 -14.77 -22.12 -3.80
C ALA A 22 -15.61 -21.62 -2.61
N SER A 23 -15.16 -20.56 -1.94
CA SER A 23 -15.85 -19.90 -0.84
C SER A 23 -17.08 -19.13 -1.32
N ALA A 24 -16.99 -18.48 -2.49
CA ALA A 24 -18.14 -17.86 -3.16
C ALA A 24 -19.23 -18.90 -3.47
N LYS A 25 -18.84 -20.02 -4.10
CA LYS A 25 -19.75 -21.15 -4.38
C LYS A 25 -20.36 -21.74 -3.11
N ALA A 26 -19.54 -21.95 -2.08
CA ALA A 26 -20.01 -22.46 -0.79
C ALA A 26 -20.94 -21.47 -0.08
N GLY A 27 -20.69 -20.17 -0.20
CA GLY A 27 -21.50 -19.08 0.34
C GLY A 27 -22.88 -19.03 -0.30
N ARG A 28 -22.97 -19.11 -1.64
CA ARG A 28 -24.25 -19.28 -2.36
C ARG A 28 -25.02 -20.50 -1.83
N GLY A 29 -24.33 -21.61 -1.59
CA GLY A 29 -24.93 -22.80 -1.00
C GLY A 29 -25.47 -22.62 0.43
N GLN A 30 -25.06 -21.58 1.16
CA GLN A 30 -25.61 -21.24 2.48
C GLN A 30 -26.69 -20.15 2.42
N ALA A 31 -26.93 -19.52 1.27
CA ALA A 31 -27.98 -18.52 1.07
C ALA A 31 -29.35 -19.18 0.88
N ALA A 32 -29.82 -19.92 1.90
CA ALA A 32 -31.12 -20.56 1.90
C ALA A 32 -31.81 -20.32 3.26
N PRO A 33 -32.97 -19.63 3.33
CA PRO A 33 -33.59 -19.25 4.61
C PRO A 33 -33.77 -20.41 5.59
N ALA A 34 -34.13 -21.60 5.09
CA ALA A 34 -34.33 -22.80 5.89
C ALA A 34 -33.08 -23.29 6.68
N LYS A 35 -31.88 -22.82 6.33
CA LYS A 35 -30.63 -23.17 7.02
C LYS A 35 -30.35 -22.27 8.23
N TRP A 36 -31.11 -21.20 8.38
CA TRP A 36 -30.87 -20.15 9.35
C TRP A 36 -32.01 -20.08 10.37
N SER A 37 -31.64 -19.97 11.64
CA SER A 37 -32.57 -19.68 12.73
C SER A 37 -32.20 -18.36 13.40
N GLY A 38 -33.20 -17.65 13.92
CA GLY A 38 -33.02 -16.34 14.57
C GLY A 38 -32.26 -15.34 13.69
N ALA A 39 -32.53 -15.34 12.38
CA ALA A 39 -31.86 -14.47 11.44
C ALA A 39 -32.61 -13.13 11.33
N GLY A 40 -31.86 -12.03 11.30
CA GLY A 40 -32.42 -10.69 11.27
C GLY A 40 -31.42 -9.66 10.80
N ALA A 41 -31.90 -8.45 10.58
CA ALA A 41 -31.13 -7.30 10.15
C ALA A 41 -31.54 -6.02 10.90
N SER A 42 -30.57 -5.17 11.19
CA SER A 42 -30.75 -3.80 11.68
C SER A 42 -30.08 -2.83 10.69
N GLY A 43 -30.08 -1.52 11.02
CA GLY A 43 -29.27 -0.55 10.27
C GLY A 43 -27.75 -0.78 10.40
N ARG A 44 -27.29 -1.44 11.48
CA ARG A 44 -25.87 -1.62 11.80
C ARG A 44 -25.32 -2.99 11.38
N ALA A 45 -26.15 -4.04 11.41
CA ALA A 45 -25.68 -5.40 11.23
C ALA A 45 -26.75 -6.37 10.69
N VAL A 46 -26.28 -7.51 10.19
CA VAL A 46 -27.09 -8.70 9.89
C VAL A 46 -26.59 -9.86 10.74
N TRP A 47 -27.50 -10.74 11.18
CA TRP A 47 -27.13 -11.89 12.02
C TRP A 47 -27.99 -13.11 11.72
N GLY A 48 -27.53 -14.27 12.19
CA GLY A 48 -28.29 -15.51 12.19
C GLY A 48 -27.48 -16.70 12.70
N ALA A 49 -28.17 -17.80 13.00
CA ALA A 49 -27.57 -19.05 13.42
C ALA A 49 -27.72 -20.11 12.31
N CYS A 50 -26.62 -20.50 11.68
CA CYS A 50 -26.61 -21.51 10.63
C CYS A 50 -26.36 -22.91 11.21
N GLN A 51 -27.23 -23.89 10.94
CA GLN A 51 -26.98 -25.26 11.37
C GLN A 51 -25.78 -25.84 10.61
N GLY A 52 -24.74 -26.23 11.36
CA GLY A 52 -23.52 -26.82 10.84
C GLY A 52 -23.40 -28.31 11.17
N SER A 53 -22.18 -28.84 11.04
CA SER A 53 -21.84 -30.23 11.40
C SER A 53 -21.75 -30.47 12.92
N GLY A 54 -21.84 -29.42 13.73
CA GLY A 54 -21.80 -29.49 15.19
C GLY A 54 -23.19 -29.48 15.85
N LYS A 55 -23.24 -29.85 17.14
CA LYS A 55 -24.48 -29.83 17.95
C LYS A 55 -25.08 -28.44 18.16
N ARG A 56 -24.27 -27.38 18.10
CA ARG A 56 -24.74 -25.99 18.22
C ARG A 56 -24.64 -25.30 16.85
N PRO A 57 -25.69 -24.59 16.41
CA PRO A 57 -25.61 -23.74 15.22
C PRO A 57 -24.48 -22.71 15.31
N TYR A 58 -23.88 -22.38 14.16
CA TYR A 58 -22.86 -21.34 14.09
C TYR A 58 -23.51 -19.96 14.07
N GLN A 59 -23.28 -19.20 15.15
CA GLN A 59 -23.70 -17.81 15.24
C GLN A 59 -22.85 -16.98 14.29
N THR A 60 -23.50 -16.27 13.39
CA THR A 60 -22.87 -15.45 12.36
C THR A 60 -23.46 -14.05 12.41
N ALA A 61 -22.62 -13.02 12.44
CA ALA A 61 -23.00 -11.63 12.35
C ALA A 61 -22.07 -10.85 11.41
N VAL A 62 -22.60 -9.84 10.74
CA VAL A 62 -21.85 -8.96 9.84
C VAL A 62 -22.27 -7.51 10.08
N GLU A 63 -21.32 -6.62 10.28
CA GLU A 63 -21.55 -5.16 10.35
C GLU A 63 -21.61 -4.59 8.92
N THR A 64 -22.64 -3.81 8.62
CA THR A 64 -22.96 -3.35 7.25
C THR A 64 -22.35 -2.01 6.87
N ALA A 65 -21.88 -1.21 7.83
CA ALA A 65 -21.22 0.09 7.56
C ALA A 65 -19.74 -0.06 7.15
N GLY A 66 -19.04 -1.07 7.68
CA GLY A 66 -17.68 -1.41 7.30
C GLY A 66 -17.43 -2.91 7.56
N PRO A 67 -17.52 -3.78 6.53
CA PRO A 67 -17.70 -5.23 6.70
C PRO A 67 -16.76 -5.85 7.75
N ALA A 68 -17.27 -5.99 8.97
CA ALA A 68 -16.67 -6.82 9.99
C ALA A 68 -17.53 -8.07 10.11
N PHE A 69 -16.89 -9.24 10.13
CA PHE A 69 -17.60 -10.51 10.16
C PHE A 69 -17.28 -11.23 11.48
N ARG A 70 -18.27 -11.90 12.05
CA ARG A 70 -18.09 -12.78 13.19
C ARG A 70 -18.83 -14.07 12.86
N CYS A 71 -18.14 -15.20 12.95
CA CYS A 71 -18.77 -16.50 12.82
C CYS A 71 -18.12 -17.47 13.81
N THR A 72 -18.89 -18.28 14.51
CA THR A 72 -18.37 -19.30 15.43
C THR A 72 -17.95 -20.61 14.75
N CYS A 73 -17.89 -20.64 13.41
CA CYS A 73 -17.46 -21.83 12.68
C CYS A 73 -15.93 -21.99 12.68
N PRO A 74 -15.40 -23.23 12.54
CA PRO A 74 -13.96 -23.50 12.59
C PRO A 74 -13.20 -23.13 11.30
N SER A 75 -13.82 -22.37 10.38
CA SER A 75 -13.21 -22.05 9.09
C SER A 75 -12.08 -21.03 9.27
N ARG A 76 -10.95 -21.26 8.61
CA ARG A 76 -9.84 -20.29 8.51
C ARG A 76 -10.02 -19.30 7.35
N LYS A 77 -11.09 -19.44 6.55
CA LYS A 77 -11.41 -18.54 5.44
C LYS A 77 -12.36 -17.46 5.92
N PHE A 78 -12.02 -16.20 5.66
CA PHE A 78 -12.74 -15.05 6.19
C PHE A 78 -12.92 -13.97 5.11
N PRO A 79 -14.15 -13.57 4.76
CA PRO A 79 -15.44 -14.07 5.26
C PRO A 79 -15.64 -15.56 4.98
N CYS A 80 -16.21 -16.27 5.95
CA CYS A 80 -16.51 -17.68 5.77
C CYS A 80 -17.81 -17.87 4.95
N LYS A 81 -18.07 -19.10 4.48
CA LYS A 81 -19.30 -19.41 3.72
C LYS A 81 -20.60 -19.00 4.43
N HIS A 82 -20.65 -19.01 5.76
CA HIS A 82 -21.85 -18.59 6.51
C HIS A 82 -22.04 -17.08 6.44
N ALA A 83 -20.96 -16.31 6.62
CA ALA A 83 -21.02 -14.85 6.51
C ALA A 83 -21.44 -14.40 5.10
N LEU A 84 -20.89 -15.04 4.06
CA LEU A 84 -21.29 -14.81 2.67
C LEU A 84 -22.75 -15.19 2.42
N GLY A 85 -23.19 -16.38 2.89
CA GLY A 85 -24.57 -16.82 2.72
C GLY A 85 -25.59 -15.91 3.43
N LEU A 86 -25.25 -15.42 4.62
CA LEU A 86 -26.09 -14.49 5.37
C LEU A 86 -26.22 -13.13 4.67
N LEU A 87 -25.11 -12.60 4.13
CA LEU A 87 -25.13 -11.37 3.36
C LEU A 87 -25.90 -11.50 2.05
N LEU A 88 -25.84 -12.65 1.38
CA LEU A 88 -26.63 -12.91 0.17
C LEU A 88 -28.13 -12.92 0.50
N LEU A 89 -28.55 -13.55 1.60
CA LEU A 89 -29.95 -13.49 2.06
C LEU A 89 -30.39 -12.05 2.36
N TRP A 90 -29.53 -11.25 2.97
CA TRP A 90 -29.82 -9.84 3.25
C TRP A 90 -29.91 -9.01 1.97
N SER A 91 -28.99 -9.23 1.04
CA SER A 91 -28.94 -8.59 -0.29
C SER A 91 -30.23 -8.83 -1.08
N GLU A 92 -30.73 -10.07 -1.06
CA GLU A 92 -32.00 -10.47 -1.66
C GLU A 92 -33.24 -10.07 -0.85
N GLY A 93 -33.04 -9.43 0.31
CA GLY A 93 -34.11 -8.93 1.15
C GLY A 93 -34.88 -9.97 1.95
N GLN A 94 -34.29 -11.15 2.16
CA GLN A 94 -34.91 -12.30 2.82
C GLN A 94 -34.73 -12.34 4.34
N LEU A 95 -34.08 -11.33 4.93
CA LEU A 95 -33.95 -11.20 6.39
C LEU A 95 -34.97 -10.19 6.96
N PRO A 96 -35.70 -10.53 8.03
CA PRO A 96 -36.59 -9.59 8.69
C PRO A 96 -35.80 -8.49 9.39
N ARG A 97 -36.43 -7.31 9.54
CA ARG A 97 -35.88 -6.26 10.39
C ARG A 97 -36.27 -6.52 11.84
N GLU A 98 -35.29 -6.65 12.71
CA GLU A 98 -35.49 -6.98 14.13
C GLU A 98 -34.53 -6.19 15.03
N GLU A 99 -34.77 -6.20 16.35
CA GLU A 99 -33.82 -5.65 17.32
C GLU A 99 -32.60 -6.58 17.44
N GLU A 100 -31.42 -6.00 17.57
CA GLU A 100 -30.16 -6.73 17.70
C GLU A 100 -30.15 -7.61 18.97
N PRO A 101 -29.95 -8.93 18.85
CA PRO A 101 -29.85 -9.80 20.02
C PRO A 101 -28.61 -9.44 20.85
N GLY A 102 -28.64 -9.72 22.16
CA GLY A 102 -27.61 -9.26 23.10
C GLY A 102 -26.16 -9.60 22.71
N TRP A 103 -25.93 -10.74 22.05
CA TRP A 103 -24.59 -11.14 21.59
C TRP A 103 -24.10 -10.34 20.36
N VAL A 104 -25.02 -9.84 19.53
CA VAL A 104 -24.70 -8.94 18.40
C VAL A 104 -24.41 -7.55 18.93
N ARG A 105 -25.26 -7.02 19.83
CA ARG A 105 -25.03 -5.73 20.50
C ARG A 105 -23.68 -5.69 21.22
N ALA A 106 -23.42 -6.67 22.08
CA ALA A 106 -22.15 -6.75 22.80
C ALA A 106 -20.93 -6.81 21.87
N TRP A 107 -21.04 -7.49 20.73
CA TRP A 107 -19.97 -7.55 19.74
C TRP A 107 -19.77 -6.23 19.00
N LEU A 108 -20.84 -5.56 18.60
CA LEU A 108 -20.80 -4.23 17.97
C LEU A 108 -20.25 -3.17 18.93
N ASP A 109 -20.66 -3.20 20.20
CA ASP A 109 -20.23 -2.25 21.22
C ASP A 109 -18.76 -2.46 21.61
N GLU A 110 -18.31 -3.71 21.73
CA GLU A 110 -16.89 -4.03 21.92
C GLU A 110 -16.05 -3.49 20.75
N ARG A 111 -16.57 -3.59 19.53
CA ARG A 111 -15.90 -3.10 18.33
C ARG A 111 -15.89 -1.58 18.27
N ALA A 112 -17.01 -0.91 18.54
CA ALA A 112 -17.08 0.54 18.66
C ALA A 112 -16.10 1.06 19.72
N ALA A 113 -16.04 0.43 20.90
CA ALA A 113 -15.09 0.77 21.95
C ALA A 113 -13.62 0.52 21.54
N ARG A 114 -13.32 -0.49 20.71
CA ARG A 114 -11.97 -0.70 20.16
C ARG A 114 -11.60 0.34 19.11
N THR A 115 -12.54 0.74 18.26
CA THR A 115 -12.36 1.82 17.28
C THR A 115 -12.14 3.15 18.01
N GLU A 116 -12.99 3.48 18.98
CA GLU A 116 -12.82 4.66 19.84
C GLU A 116 -11.53 4.63 20.65
N ARG A 117 -11.07 3.47 21.13
CA ARG A 117 -9.78 3.36 21.84
C ARG A 117 -8.59 3.47 20.89
N ALA A 118 -8.72 3.06 19.64
CA ALA A 118 -7.70 3.28 18.61
C ALA A 118 -7.62 4.77 18.24
N GLU A 119 -8.77 5.45 18.15
CA GLU A 119 -8.90 6.90 17.93
C GLU A 119 -8.48 7.73 19.16
N LYS A 120 -8.79 7.28 20.39
CA LYS A 120 -8.35 7.96 21.63
C LYS A 120 -6.89 7.67 21.98
N LYS A 121 -6.29 6.56 21.51
CA LYS A 121 -4.83 6.36 21.61
C LYS A 121 -4.03 7.30 20.72
N THR A 122 -4.67 7.93 19.74
CA THR A 122 -4.08 9.02 18.95
C THR A 122 -4.27 10.40 19.57
N ASP A 123 -5.07 10.54 20.65
CA ASP A 123 -5.56 11.85 21.09
C ASP A 123 -5.48 12.11 22.61
N ALA A 124 -4.47 11.55 23.29
CA ALA A 124 -4.19 11.90 24.69
C ALA A 124 -2.92 12.76 24.80
N PRO A 125 -3.03 14.10 24.83
CA PRO A 125 -1.92 14.99 25.16
C PRO A 125 -1.73 15.00 26.68
N LYS A 126 -0.99 14.02 27.18
CA LYS A 126 -0.28 14.18 28.45
C LYS A 126 1.20 14.09 28.16
N ASP A 127 1.84 15.26 28.30
CA ASP A 127 3.27 15.51 28.31
C ASP A 127 3.91 15.82 26.95
N LEU A 128 3.52 16.97 26.38
CA LEU A 128 4.19 17.59 25.21
C LEU A 128 5.69 17.77 25.48
N GLU A 129 6.07 18.10 26.72
CA GLU A 129 7.46 18.31 27.12
C GLU A 129 8.24 16.99 27.16
N ALA A 130 7.70 15.92 27.77
CA ALA A 130 8.31 14.60 27.70
C ALA A 130 8.26 13.99 26.29
N ALA A 131 7.29 14.34 25.45
CA ALA A 131 7.28 13.96 24.04
C ALA A 131 8.41 14.66 23.26
N ALA A 132 8.59 15.97 23.46
CA ALA A 132 9.68 16.73 22.88
C ALA A 132 11.04 16.21 23.36
N LYS A 133 11.19 15.94 24.66
CA LYS A 133 12.42 15.35 25.23
C LYS A 133 12.72 13.98 24.64
N ARG A 134 11.74 13.08 24.54
CA ARG A 134 11.91 11.77 23.88
C ARG A 134 12.29 11.90 22.41
N ALA A 135 11.72 12.87 21.70
CA ALA A 135 12.08 13.14 20.31
C ALA A 135 13.54 13.61 20.18
N GLN A 136 13.99 14.50 21.06
CA GLN A 136 15.39 14.96 21.13
C GLN A 136 16.35 13.82 21.49
N GLU A 137 16.04 13.02 22.51
CA GLU A 137 16.85 11.86 22.90
C GLU A 137 16.94 10.80 21.81
N ARG A 138 15.87 10.60 21.04
CA ARG A 138 15.87 9.73 19.86
C ARG A 138 16.76 10.30 18.77
N LEU A 139 16.63 11.59 18.46
CA LEU A 139 17.45 12.25 17.45
C LEU A 139 18.94 12.17 17.80
N ALA A 140 19.30 12.38 19.06
CA ALA A 140 20.68 12.26 19.54
C ALA A 140 21.23 10.83 19.32
N ARG A 141 20.45 9.80 19.66
CA ARG A 141 20.83 8.39 19.44
C ARG A 141 21.00 8.05 17.95
N VAL A 142 20.06 8.49 17.11
CA VAL A 142 20.13 8.29 15.66
C VAL A 142 21.36 8.97 15.07
N THR A 143 21.64 10.21 15.49
CA THR A 143 22.77 11.01 14.98
C THR A 143 24.11 10.40 15.39
N ALA A 144 24.25 9.97 16.65
CA ALA A 144 25.45 9.28 17.13
C ALA A 144 25.69 7.97 16.36
N GLY A 145 24.66 7.12 16.22
CA GLY A 145 24.76 5.88 15.45
C GLY A 145 25.08 6.12 13.97
N ALA A 146 24.51 7.17 13.37
CA ALA A 146 24.82 7.57 12.00
C ALA A 146 26.28 8.04 11.83
N ALA A 147 26.83 8.77 12.81
CA ALA A 147 28.23 9.20 12.78
C ALA A 147 29.20 8.01 12.84
N GLU A 148 28.95 7.05 13.74
CA GLU A 148 29.73 5.80 13.82
C GLU A 148 29.62 5.00 12.53
N LEU A 149 28.41 4.86 11.98
CA LEU A 149 28.18 4.14 10.74
C LEU A 149 28.96 4.75 9.57
N ARG A 150 29.05 6.08 9.47
CA ARG A 150 29.84 6.74 8.42
C ARG A 150 31.31 6.40 8.50
N GLY A 151 31.90 6.42 9.70
CA GLY A 151 33.29 6.04 9.92
C GLY A 151 33.52 4.61 9.48
N TRP A 152 32.65 3.70 9.94
CA TRP A 152 32.70 2.29 9.54
C TRP A 152 32.58 2.09 8.02
N LEU A 153 31.66 2.80 7.36
CA LEU A 153 31.48 2.73 5.90
C LEU A 153 32.72 3.25 5.15
N ALA A 154 33.33 4.34 5.60
CA ALA A 154 34.53 4.91 4.99
C ALA A 154 35.74 3.97 5.10
N ASP A 155 35.95 3.39 6.29
CA ASP A 155 36.98 2.37 6.53
C ASP A 155 36.73 1.15 5.65
N ARG A 156 35.46 0.74 5.54
CA ARG A 156 35.07 -0.42 4.74
C ARG A 156 35.35 -0.22 3.26
N VAL A 157 34.96 0.92 2.69
CA VAL A 157 35.24 1.24 1.28
C VAL A 157 36.75 1.30 1.04
N SER A 158 37.51 1.90 1.97
CA SER A 158 38.96 2.01 1.88
C SER A 158 39.65 0.64 1.87
N ALA A 159 39.16 -0.30 2.68
CA ALA A 159 39.67 -1.67 2.72
C ALA A 159 39.13 -2.57 1.59
N GLY A 160 38.16 -2.10 0.78
CA GLY A 160 37.57 -2.81 -0.35
C GLY A 160 36.61 -3.94 0.02
N PHE A 161 35.93 -4.50 -0.99
CA PHE A 161 34.89 -5.55 -0.84
C PHE A 161 35.32 -6.94 -1.30
N ALA A 162 36.59 -7.16 -1.67
CA ALA A 162 37.05 -8.42 -2.24
C ALA A 162 36.82 -9.64 -1.33
N THR A 163 36.71 -9.45 -0.02
CA THR A 163 36.46 -10.53 0.94
C THR A 163 34.98 -10.70 1.31
N PHE A 164 34.08 -9.86 0.80
CA PHE A 164 32.66 -9.86 1.21
C PHE A 164 31.90 -11.11 0.79
N GLU A 165 32.34 -11.82 -0.25
CA GLU A 165 31.77 -13.13 -0.63
C GLU A 165 31.90 -14.16 0.51
N ARG A 166 32.86 -13.98 1.42
CA ARG A 166 33.11 -14.85 2.58
C ARG A 166 32.70 -14.14 3.87
N GLY A 167 31.39 -14.00 4.09
CA GLY A 167 30.81 -13.54 5.36
C GLY A 167 30.52 -12.03 5.46
N GLY A 168 30.69 -11.27 4.39
CA GLY A 168 30.39 -9.82 4.39
C GLY A 168 28.90 -9.51 4.58
N ALA A 169 28.00 -10.41 4.18
CA ALA A 169 26.57 -10.26 4.45
C ALA A 169 26.27 -10.30 5.96
N ASP A 170 26.90 -11.22 6.72
CA ASP A 170 26.70 -11.34 8.16
C ASP A 170 27.29 -10.14 8.92
N GLU A 171 28.42 -9.62 8.44
CA GLU A 171 29.00 -8.36 8.94
C GLU A 171 27.99 -7.21 8.79
N LEU A 172 27.38 -7.05 7.61
CA LEU A 172 26.37 -6.02 7.36
C LEU A 172 25.11 -6.20 8.22
N TYR A 173 24.64 -7.44 8.41
CA TYR A 173 23.51 -7.71 9.33
C TYR A 173 23.86 -7.35 10.78
N THR A 174 25.09 -7.60 11.21
CA THR A 174 25.57 -7.23 12.55
C THR A 174 25.54 -5.71 12.74
N VAL A 175 26.03 -4.96 11.76
CA VAL A 175 25.98 -3.49 11.78
C VAL A 175 24.53 -2.98 11.71
N ALA A 176 23.67 -3.63 10.92
CA ALA A 176 22.25 -3.29 10.85
C ALA A 176 21.54 -3.42 12.21
N SER A 177 21.86 -4.44 13.01
CA SER A 177 21.32 -4.60 14.36
C SER A 177 21.70 -3.43 15.27
N ARG A 178 22.95 -2.96 15.20
CA ARG A 178 23.39 -1.76 15.95
C ARG A 178 22.61 -0.50 15.55
N MET A 179 22.22 -0.39 14.28
CA MET A 179 21.37 0.73 13.82
C MET A 179 19.94 0.64 14.36
N VAL A 180 19.42 -0.55 14.61
CA VAL A 180 18.14 -0.73 15.33
C VAL A 180 18.29 -0.25 16.78
N ASP A 181 19.39 -0.61 17.46
CA ASP A 181 19.67 -0.16 18.83
C ASP A 181 19.84 1.36 18.91
N ALA A 182 20.43 1.97 17.87
CA ALA A 182 20.53 3.43 17.70
C ALA A 182 19.20 4.10 17.31
N GLN A 183 18.10 3.35 17.19
CA GLN A 183 16.78 3.82 16.78
C GLN A 183 16.70 4.40 15.35
N ALA A 184 17.58 3.94 14.46
CA ALA A 184 17.67 4.32 13.05
C ALA A 184 17.29 3.14 12.11
N PRO A 185 16.03 2.66 12.15
CA PRO A 185 15.60 1.51 11.34
C PRO A 185 15.75 1.75 9.83
N GLY A 186 15.73 3.00 9.38
CA GLY A 186 16.04 3.37 8.00
C GLY A 186 17.42 2.94 7.53
N LEU A 187 18.44 3.27 8.32
CA LEU A 187 19.83 2.88 8.07
C LEU A 187 19.99 1.36 8.18
N ALA A 188 19.35 0.74 9.17
CA ALA A 188 19.33 -0.72 9.32
C ALA A 188 18.76 -1.43 8.08
N ASN A 189 17.65 -0.93 7.53
CA ASN A 189 17.02 -1.49 6.34
C ASN A 189 17.88 -1.30 5.09
N GLY A 190 18.58 -0.17 4.95
CA GLY A 190 19.56 0.03 3.88
C GLY A 190 20.71 -0.98 3.93
N LEU A 191 21.27 -1.21 5.12
CA LEU A 191 22.31 -2.23 5.33
C LEU A 191 21.81 -3.66 5.03
N ARG A 192 20.57 -3.98 5.37
CA ARG A 192 19.95 -5.28 5.03
C ARG A 192 19.78 -5.46 3.52
N ARG A 193 19.38 -4.41 2.79
CA ARG A 193 19.32 -4.45 1.31
C ARG A 193 20.71 -4.64 0.71
N ALA A 194 21.70 -3.90 1.21
CA ALA A 194 23.09 -4.06 0.83
C ALA A 194 23.57 -5.52 1.06
N ALA A 195 23.28 -6.09 2.24
CA ALA A 195 23.61 -7.48 2.57
C ALA A 195 22.96 -8.48 1.62
N ALA A 196 21.68 -8.26 1.25
CA ALA A 196 20.95 -9.14 0.34
C ALA A 196 21.52 -9.16 -1.10
N SER A 197 22.28 -8.14 -1.48
CA SER A 197 22.93 -8.06 -2.80
C SER A 197 24.18 -8.96 -2.90
N VAL A 198 24.88 -9.20 -1.78
CA VAL A 198 26.17 -9.90 -1.75
C VAL A 198 26.07 -11.29 -2.38
N GLY A 199 26.95 -11.58 -3.33
CA GLY A 199 27.04 -12.88 -4.02
C GLY A 199 25.91 -13.19 -5.01
N ARG A 200 24.97 -12.25 -5.26
CA ARG A 200 23.90 -12.44 -6.25
C ARG A 200 24.28 -11.83 -7.59
N GLY A 201 24.56 -12.65 -8.60
CA GLY A 201 24.92 -12.16 -9.94
C GLY A 201 26.37 -11.65 -10.01
N ARG A 202 26.89 -11.38 -11.21
CA ARG A 202 28.30 -10.97 -11.39
C ARG A 202 28.55 -9.50 -11.03
N ASP A 203 27.50 -8.68 -11.06
CA ASP A 203 27.48 -7.25 -10.79
C ASP A 203 27.16 -6.92 -9.31
N TRP A 204 27.19 -7.93 -8.43
CA TRP A 204 26.88 -7.73 -7.01
C TRP A 204 27.77 -6.68 -6.32
N PRO A 205 29.08 -6.50 -6.64
CA PRO A 205 29.90 -5.47 -5.99
C PRO A 205 29.42 -4.06 -6.31
N ASP A 206 29.00 -3.82 -7.55
CA ASP A 206 28.51 -2.51 -7.99
C ASP A 206 27.19 -2.15 -7.29
N ARG A 207 26.28 -3.13 -7.21
CA ARG A 207 25.01 -2.98 -6.46
C ARG A 207 25.23 -2.79 -4.96
N LEU A 208 26.20 -3.50 -4.38
CA LEU A 208 26.58 -3.32 -2.99
C LEU A 208 27.07 -1.89 -2.74
N LEU A 209 28.01 -1.41 -3.58
CA LEU A 209 28.56 -0.07 -3.45
C LEU A 209 27.47 1.01 -3.60
N ALA A 210 26.55 0.83 -4.55
CA ALA A 210 25.42 1.76 -4.73
C ALA A 210 24.53 1.83 -3.47
N GLU A 211 24.12 0.69 -2.91
CA GLU A 211 23.31 0.67 -1.68
C GLU A 211 24.07 1.27 -0.48
N LEU A 212 25.34 0.92 -0.29
CA LEU A 212 26.16 1.47 0.80
C LEU A 212 26.40 2.98 0.65
N SER A 213 26.50 3.48 -0.58
CA SER A 213 26.61 4.91 -0.86
C SER A 213 25.34 5.66 -0.45
N LEU A 214 24.16 5.12 -0.75
CA LEU A 214 22.89 5.70 -0.30
C LEU A 214 22.75 5.69 1.23
N VAL A 215 23.23 4.63 1.90
CA VAL A 215 23.30 4.57 3.37
C VAL A 215 24.26 5.62 3.91
N TYR A 216 25.43 5.79 3.31
CA TYR A 216 26.41 6.79 3.71
C TYR A 216 25.83 8.21 3.61
N VAL A 217 25.20 8.55 2.49
CA VAL A 217 24.60 9.88 2.30
C VAL A 217 23.45 10.11 3.28
N LEU A 218 22.65 9.08 3.62
CA LEU A 218 21.58 9.21 4.61
C LEU A 218 22.14 9.44 6.03
N ALA A 219 23.20 8.71 6.38
CA ALA A 219 23.88 8.89 7.66
C ALA A 219 24.57 10.26 7.76
N ASP A 220 25.12 10.76 6.66
CA ASP A 220 25.66 12.12 6.58
C ASP A 220 24.57 13.19 6.72
N ALA A 221 23.43 13.02 6.03
CA ALA A 221 22.31 13.93 6.13
C ALA A 221 21.73 13.98 7.56
N ALA A 222 21.69 12.85 8.27
CA ALA A 222 21.26 12.80 9.67
C ALA A 222 22.08 13.74 10.58
N ASN A 223 23.39 13.85 10.33
CA ASN A 223 24.30 14.69 11.11
C ASN A 223 24.24 16.18 10.74
N ARG A 224 23.51 16.55 9.68
CA ARG A 224 23.44 17.92 9.17
C ARG A 224 22.00 18.42 8.99
N LEU A 225 21.02 17.74 9.61
CA LEU A 225 19.59 17.99 9.48
C LEU A 225 19.19 19.47 9.57
N GLU A 226 19.79 20.22 10.51
CA GLU A 226 19.48 21.64 10.74
C GLU A 226 19.94 22.56 9.62
N SER A 227 20.92 22.14 8.80
CA SER A 227 21.43 22.89 7.66
C SER A 227 20.72 22.58 6.34
N LEU A 228 19.89 21.52 6.32
CA LEU A 228 19.17 21.11 5.11
C LEU A 228 17.95 22.01 4.89
N ALA A 229 17.55 22.16 3.62
CA ALA A 229 16.25 22.73 3.29
C ALA A 229 15.14 21.94 4.01
N ALA A 230 14.11 22.64 4.52
CA ALA A 230 13.09 22.04 5.39
C ALA A 230 12.45 20.77 4.78
N ALA A 231 12.07 20.83 3.50
CA ALA A 231 11.48 19.70 2.80
C ALA A 231 12.44 18.48 2.70
N LEU A 232 13.74 18.72 2.48
CA LEU A 232 14.74 17.65 2.46
C LEU A 232 14.99 17.11 3.88
N ALA A 233 14.98 17.95 4.91
CA ALA A 233 15.08 17.50 6.29
C ALA A 233 13.91 16.55 6.65
N ASP A 234 12.69 16.81 6.17
CA ASP A 234 11.53 15.94 6.38
C ASP A 234 11.63 14.61 5.61
N THR A 235 12.16 14.65 4.38
CA THR A 235 12.55 13.43 3.66
C THR A 235 13.55 12.61 4.47
N VAL A 236 14.63 13.23 4.97
CA VAL A 236 15.67 12.54 5.76
C VAL A 236 15.09 11.95 7.04
N ARG A 237 14.25 12.68 7.77
CA ARG A 237 13.54 12.16 8.95
C ARG A 237 12.71 10.92 8.60
N THR A 238 11.92 10.99 7.53
CA THR A 238 11.12 9.85 7.08
C THR A 238 12.00 8.65 6.73
N ARG A 239 13.09 8.87 5.99
CA ARG A 239 14.05 7.83 5.58
C ARG A 239 14.79 7.21 6.76
N LEU A 240 15.07 7.97 7.82
CA LEU A 240 15.66 7.46 9.08
C LEU A 240 14.65 6.63 9.90
N GLY A 241 13.35 6.74 9.61
CA GLY A 241 12.27 6.03 10.27
C GLY A 241 11.50 6.86 11.31
N PHE A 242 11.58 8.19 11.25
CA PHE A 242 10.66 9.05 12.00
C PHE A 242 9.30 9.01 11.30
N SER A 243 8.26 8.60 12.02
CA SER A 243 6.91 8.49 11.48
C SER A 243 6.14 9.80 11.64
N VAL A 244 5.46 10.22 10.58
CA VAL A 244 4.41 11.25 10.64
C VAL A 244 3.06 10.53 10.65
N SER A 245 2.19 10.86 11.60
CA SER A 245 0.86 10.23 11.70
C SER A 245 -0.11 10.82 10.66
N ASN A 246 -1.14 10.06 10.29
CA ASN A 246 -2.18 10.58 9.40
C ASN A 246 -2.87 11.82 9.99
N ALA A 247 -3.09 11.85 11.31
CA ALA A 247 -3.69 13.00 11.99
C ALA A 247 -2.84 14.27 11.81
N GLN A 248 -1.52 14.18 12.00
CA GLN A 248 -0.60 15.30 11.78
C GLN A 248 -0.60 15.77 10.32
N VAL A 249 -0.67 14.83 9.37
CA VAL A 249 -0.77 15.16 7.94
C VAL A 249 -2.07 15.89 7.65
N LEU A 250 -3.21 15.39 8.15
CA LEU A 250 -4.51 16.03 7.96
C LEU A 250 -4.57 17.42 8.61
N GLU A 251 -3.88 17.64 9.72
CA GLU A 251 -3.83 18.94 10.41
C GLU A 251 -3.01 19.99 9.65
N SER A 252 -1.87 19.62 9.06
CA SER A 252 -0.85 20.59 8.63
C SER A 252 -0.26 20.37 7.22
N GLY A 253 -0.60 19.28 6.56
CA GLY A 253 -0.07 18.93 5.24
C GLY A 253 -0.66 19.76 4.10
N GLU A 254 0.03 19.77 2.96
CA GLU A 254 -0.44 20.42 1.74
C GLU A 254 -1.72 19.72 1.23
N ARG A 255 -2.78 20.50 1.02
CA ARG A 255 -4.09 20.04 0.58
C ARG A 255 -4.27 20.28 -0.91
N VAL A 256 -4.62 19.24 -1.65
CA VAL A 256 -4.83 19.29 -3.09
C VAL A 256 -6.20 18.68 -3.43
N PRO A 257 -7.21 19.50 -3.76
CA PRO A 257 -8.47 19.00 -4.28
C PRO A 257 -8.36 18.65 -5.75
N ASP A 258 -8.70 17.41 -6.12
CA ASP A 258 -8.67 16.97 -7.52
C ASP A 258 -9.65 15.82 -7.82
N GLN A 259 -9.73 15.47 -9.10
CA GLN A 259 -10.26 14.21 -9.58
C GLN A 259 -9.09 13.24 -9.78
N TRP A 260 -8.93 12.31 -8.86
CA TRP A 260 -7.78 11.42 -8.81
C TRP A 260 -8.05 10.15 -9.60
N LEU A 261 -7.40 9.98 -10.74
CA LEU A 261 -7.39 8.70 -11.45
C LEU A 261 -6.53 7.72 -10.66
N VAL A 262 -7.09 6.58 -10.25
CA VAL A 262 -6.33 5.48 -9.66
C VAL A 262 -5.57 4.78 -10.78
N THR A 263 -4.26 5.03 -10.89
CA THR A 263 -3.45 4.57 -12.02
C THR A 263 -2.99 3.12 -11.87
N GLY A 264 -2.93 2.61 -10.64
CA GLY A 264 -2.55 1.23 -10.39
C GLY A 264 -2.46 0.91 -8.91
N ALA A 265 -2.53 -0.38 -8.58
CA ALA A 265 -2.34 -0.84 -7.21
C ALA A 265 -1.49 -2.11 -7.19
N ILE A 266 -0.59 -2.18 -6.21
CA ILE A 266 0.28 -3.34 -6.00
C ILE A 266 0.31 -3.74 -4.54
N ASP A 267 0.21 -5.05 -4.33
CA ASP A 267 0.21 -5.65 -3.00
C ASP A 267 1.59 -6.22 -2.73
N GLU A 268 2.10 -5.97 -1.52
CA GLU A 268 3.36 -6.53 -1.04
C GLU A 268 3.16 -7.13 0.34
N GLU A 269 3.86 -8.21 0.61
CA GLU A 269 3.88 -8.87 1.91
C GLU A 269 5.28 -8.76 2.50
N GLN A 270 5.38 -8.18 3.70
CA GLN A 270 6.62 -8.01 4.43
C GLN A 270 6.40 -8.39 5.89
N ASP A 271 7.18 -9.36 6.39
CA ASP A 271 7.15 -9.79 7.79
C ASP A 271 5.73 -10.07 8.32
N SER A 272 4.92 -10.78 7.53
CA SER A 272 3.49 -11.09 7.75
C SER A 272 2.51 -9.92 7.68
N LEU A 273 2.98 -8.68 7.54
CA LEU A 273 2.15 -7.52 7.24
C LEU A 273 1.92 -7.44 5.74
N ARG A 274 0.65 -7.37 5.33
CA ARG A 274 0.29 -7.06 3.96
C ARG A 274 0.15 -5.56 3.80
N SER A 275 0.72 -5.02 2.73
CA SER A 275 0.58 -3.63 2.34
C SER A 275 0.08 -3.53 0.90
N ARG A 276 -0.64 -2.45 0.61
CA ARG A 276 -1.00 -2.05 -0.74
C ARG A 276 -0.48 -0.66 -1.00
N ARG A 277 0.23 -0.50 -2.10
CA ARG A 277 0.53 0.78 -2.71
C ARG A 277 -0.49 1.05 -3.79
N THR A 278 -1.21 2.15 -3.67
CA THR A 278 -2.14 2.61 -4.71
C THR A 278 -1.65 3.94 -5.24
N TRP A 279 -1.33 3.98 -6.52
CA TRP A 279 -0.90 5.18 -7.22
C TRP A 279 -2.11 5.90 -7.80
N LEU A 280 -2.10 7.23 -7.70
CA LEU A 280 -3.12 8.11 -8.26
C LEU A 280 -2.46 9.25 -9.03
N ARG A 281 -3.19 9.79 -10.01
CA ARG A 281 -2.81 11.02 -10.71
C ARG A 281 -3.99 11.98 -10.78
N GLY A 282 -3.77 13.20 -10.32
CA GLY A 282 -4.76 14.27 -10.39
C GLY A 282 -5.00 14.68 -11.83
N LYS A 283 -6.27 14.67 -12.28
CA LYS A 283 -6.63 15.02 -13.66
C LYS A 283 -6.39 16.50 -13.97
N ARG A 284 -6.59 17.39 -12.99
CA ARG A 284 -6.43 18.84 -13.19
C ARG A 284 -5.04 19.31 -12.81
N SER A 285 -4.53 18.85 -11.67
CA SER A 285 -3.21 19.24 -11.15
C SER A 285 -2.06 18.54 -11.87
N GLY A 286 -2.31 17.38 -12.49
CA GLY A 286 -1.26 16.50 -12.99
C GLY A 286 -0.41 15.87 -11.88
N ARG A 287 -0.77 16.08 -10.61
CA ARG A 287 0.01 15.64 -9.44
C ARG A 287 -0.09 14.14 -9.28
N ASP A 288 1.05 13.47 -9.12
CA ASP A 288 1.08 12.06 -8.74
C ASP A 288 0.99 11.91 -7.21
N ALA A 289 0.29 10.87 -6.76
CA ALA A 289 0.09 10.57 -5.35
C ALA A 289 0.16 9.08 -5.06
N LEU A 290 0.55 8.73 -3.82
CA LEU A 290 0.63 7.38 -3.30
C LEU A 290 -0.18 7.26 -2.01
N VAL A 291 -1.20 6.41 -2.03
CA VAL A 291 -1.94 6.01 -0.83
C VAL A 291 -1.46 4.62 -0.40
N LEU A 292 -1.11 4.49 0.88
CA LEU A 292 -0.69 3.23 1.49
C LEU A 292 -1.80 2.65 2.35
N SER A 293 -2.13 1.38 2.13
CA SER A 293 -3.02 0.61 2.99
C SER A 293 -2.28 -0.56 3.62
N PHE A 294 -2.56 -0.85 4.88
CA PHE A 294 -1.93 -1.95 5.61
C PHE A 294 -3.00 -2.87 6.19
N ALA A 295 -2.77 -4.17 6.10
CA ALA A 295 -3.65 -5.19 6.66
C ALA A 295 -2.84 -6.20 7.47
N PRO A 296 -3.21 -6.45 8.75
CA PRO A 296 -2.66 -7.57 9.52
C PRO A 296 -2.88 -8.91 8.81
N PRO A 297 -2.09 -9.95 9.17
CA PRO A 297 -2.28 -11.29 8.65
C PRO A 297 -3.74 -11.75 8.72
N GLY A 298 -4.26 -12.28 7.62
CA GLY A 298 -5.63 -12.80 7.53
C GLY A 298 -6.74 -11.74 7.40
N ARG A 299 -6.42 -10.44 7.35
CA ARG A 299 -7.38 -9.38 7.00
C ARG A 299 -7.23 -8.95 5.54
N PRO A 300 -8.33 -8.56 4.86
CA PRO A 300 -8.25 -8.01 3.53
C PRO A 300 -7.61 -6.62 3.55
N LEU A 301 -6.90 -6.28 2.46
CA LEU A 301 -6.44 -4.93 2.19
C LEU A 301 -7.62 -4.05 1.74
N ASP A 302 -7.53 -2.76 2.00
CA ASP A 302 -8.49 -1.79 1.51
C ASP A 302 -8.57 -1.84 -0.03
N SER A 303 -9.80 -1.96 -0.54
CA SER A 303 -10.14 -2.02 -1.96
C SER A 303 -10.97 -0.82 -2.41
N SER A 304 -11.10 0.22 -1.59
CA SER A 304 -11.88 1.42 -1.87
C SER A 304 -11.30 2.32 -2.98
N LEU A 305 -10.10 2.03 -3.46
CA LEU A 305 -9.44 2.72 -4.57
C LEU A 305 -9.14 1.74 -5.70
N PRO A 306 -10.16 1.36 -6.51
CA PRO A 306 -9.99 0.41 -7.59
C PRO A 306 -9.21 1.04 -8.77
N PRO A 307 -8.15 0.39 -9.29
CA PRO A 307 -7.45 0.85 -10.49
C PRO A 307 -8.39 1.11 -11.68
N GLY A 308 -8.13 2.18 -12.42
CA GLY A 308 -8.91 2.58 -13.58
C GLY A 308 -10.08 3.52 -13.25
N PHE A 309 -10.45 3.67 -11.98
CA PHE A 309 -11.52 4.56 -11.54
C PHE A 309 -10.99 5.96 -11.18
N VAL A 310 -11.89 6.93 -11.17
CA VAL A 310 -11.64 8.30 -10.73
C VAL A 310 -12.32 8.53 -9.39
N VAL A 311 -11.60 9.13 -8.46
CA VAL A 311 -12.09 9.46 -7.12
C VAL A 311 -11.98 10.97 -6.94
N ALA A 312 -13.11 11.66 -6.86
CA ALA A 312 -13.13 13.08 -6.51
C ALA A 312 -12.89 13.24 -5.00
N GLY A 313 -12.02 14.19 -4.64
CA GLY A 313 -11.73 14.46 -3.23
C GLY A 313 -10.46 15.27 -3.02
N GLU A 314 -10.14 15.50 -1.75
CA GLU A 314 -8.96 16.24 -1.33
C GLU A 314 -7.92 15.29 -0.73
N LEU A 315 -6.72 15.29 -1.33
CA LEU A 315 -5.56 14.60 -0.77
C LEU A 315 -4.72 15.58 0.04
N VAL A 316 -4.22 15.10 1.18
CA VAL A 316 -3.30 15.81 2.04
C VAL A 316 -1.95 15.09 2.03
N PHE A 317 -0.91 15.79 1.58
CA PHE A 317 0.39 15.20 1.33
C PHE A 317 1.28 15.20 2.56
N TYR A 318 2.03 14.12 2.73
CA TYR A 318 3.09 14.05 3.74
C TYR A 318 4.21 15.03 3.37
N PRO A 319 4.86 15.67 4.35
CA PRO A 319 5.97 16.57 4.08
C PRO A 319 7.17 15.82 3.50
N GLY A 320 7.91 16.47 2.60
CA GLY A 320 9.11 15.94 1.97
C GLY A 320 9.52 16.75 0.75
N ALA A 321 10.76 16.56 0.28
CA ALA A 321 11.30 17.23 -0.91
C ALA A 321 10.54 16.85 -2.19
N VAL A 322 10.05 15.60 -2.26
CA VAL A 322 9.21 15.08 -3.34
C VAL A 322 7.98 14.41 -2.73
N PRO A 323 6.95 15.18 -2.33
CA PRO A 323 5.83 14.64 -1.60
C PRO A 323 4.90 13.85 -2.52
N LEU A 324 5.03 12.52 -2.51
CA LEU A 324 4.13 11.60 -3.21
C LEU A 324 3.09 10.99 -2.28
N ARG A 325 3.49 10.61 -1.06
CA ARG A 325 2.60 9.94 -0.13
C ARG A 325 1.52 10.92 0.33
N ALA A 326 0.27 10.47 0.36
CA ALA A 326 -0.88 11.27 0.78
C ALA A 326 -1.94 10.43 1.48
N VAL A 327 -2.87 11.11 2.14
CA VAL A 327 -4.12 10.55 2.68
C VAL A 327 -5.30 11.38 2.20
N PHE A 328 -6.46 10.74 2.00
CA PHE A 328 -7.68 11.48 1.75
C PHE A 328 -8.17 12.13 3.04
N ASP A 329 -8.46 13.43 2.98
CA ASP A 329 -9.22 14.13 4.02
C ASP A 329 -10.72 13.79 3.88
N HIS A 330 -11.22 13.90 2.65
CA HIS A 330 -12.55 13.46 2.25
C HIS A 330 -12.52 13.03 0.78
N ARG A 331 -13.45 12.14 0.40
CA ARG A 331 -13.59 11.65 -0.98
C ARG A 331 -15.00 11.17 -1.26
N GLU A 332 -15.36 11.21 -2.53
CA GLU A 332 -16.59 10.64 -3.07
C GLU A 332 -16.40 9.16 -3.46
N GLU A 333 -17.48 8.52 -3.92
CA GLU A 333 -17.40 7.15 -4.44
C GLU A 333 -16.61 7.11 -5.76
N PRO A 334 -15.80 6.06 -5.99
CA PRO A 334 -15.08 5.90 -7.25
C PRO A 334 -16.04 5.75 -8.44
N VAL A 335 -15.79 6.49 -9.50
CA VAL A 335 -16.58 6.44 -10.75
C VAL A 335 -15.71 5.97 -11.92
N ALA A 336 -16.30 5.20 -12.83
CA ALA A 336 -15.62 4.81 -14.07
C ALA A 336 -15.40 6.06 -14.95
N PRO A 337 -14.19 6.28 -15.50
CA PRO A 337 -13.95 7.40 -16.39
C PRO A 337 -14.62 7.19 -17.75
N GLU A 338 -15.03 8.28 -18.40
CA GLU A 338 -15.61 8.26 -19.75
C GLU A 338 -14.62 7.80 -20.83
N SER A 339 -13.33 8.03 -20.61
CA SER A 339 -12.26 7.68 -21.53
C SER A 339 -10.98 7.30 -20.80
N GLY A 340 -10.09 6.56 -21.49
CA GLY A 340 -8.77 6.24 -20.99
C GLY A 340 -7.89 7.49 -20.83
N PRO A 341 -6.90 7.46 -19.94
CA PRO A 341 -6.02 8.60 -19.73
C PRO A 341 -5.06 8.82 -20.91
N VAL A 342 -4.62 10.06 -21.03
CA VAL A 342 -3.48 10.45 -21.85
C VAL A 342 -2.24 10.48 -20.96
N GLY A 343 -1.25 9.65 -21.29
CA GLY A 343 0.04 9.59 -20.63
C GLY A 343 1.07 10.52 -21.28
N SER A 344 2.22 10.66 -20.63
CA SER A 344 3.38 11.41 -21.12
C SER A 344 4.26 10.56 -22.04
N THR A 345 5.22 11.22 -22.68
CA THR A 345 6.31 10.56 -23.42
C THR A 345 7.40 10.08 -22.46
N PHE A 346 8.26 9.17 -22.91
CA PHE A 346 9.43 8.76 -22.13
C PHE A 346 10.33 9.94 -21.75
N ALA A 347 10.59 10.85 -22.69
CA ALA A 347 11.45 12.02 -22.43
C ALA A 347 10.91 12.89 -21.28
N SER A 348 9.61 13.20 -21.28
CA SER A 348 8.98 13.98 -20.20
C SER A 348 9.02 13.23 -18.87
N ALA A 349 8.64 11.95 -18.88
CA ALA A 349 8.62 11.15 -17.64
C ALA A 349 10.01 10.98 -17.02
N LEU A 350 11.05 10.80 -17.84
CA LEU A 350 12.44 10.72 -17.37
C LEU A 350 12.97 12.08 -16.90
N ALA A 351 12.55 13.19 -17.51
CA ALA A 351 12.90 14.53 -17.03
C ALA A 351 12.28 14.80 -15.65
N ASP A 352 10.99 14.47 -15.46
CA ASP A 352 10.29 14.57 -14.18
C ASP A 352 10.97 13.69 -13.11
N HIS A 353 11.33 12.46 -13.49
CA HIS A 353 12.07 11.55 -12.62
C HIS A 353 13.45 12.09 -12.23
N ALA A 354 14.20 12.65 -13.18
CA ALA A 354 15.52 13.22 -12.92
C ALA A 354 15.44 14.43 -11.97
N ALA A 355 14.45 15.30 -12.15
CA ALA A 355 14.18 16.41 -11.24
C ALA A 355 13.82 15.91 -9.83
N ALA A 356 12.98 14.86 -9.75
CA ALA A 356 12.63 14.24 -8.47
C ALA A 356 13.85 13.59 -7.78
N LEU A 357 14.68 12.86 -8.53
CA LEU A 357 15.94 12.27 -8.04
C LEU A 357 16.92 13.31 -7.51
N ALA A 358 17.00 14.48 -8.16
CA ALA A 358 17.85 15.56 -7.70
C ALA A 358 17.37 16.16 -6.35
N ALA A 359 16.06 16.09 -6.08
CA ALA A 359 15.46 16.58 -4.84
C ALA A 359 15.41 15.51 -3.71
N ASP A 360 15.20 14.23 -4.05
CA ASP A 360 15.28 13.08 -3.14
C ASP A 360 16.11 11.95 -3.78
N PRO A 361 17.39 11.80 -3.39
CA PRO A 361 18.27 10.79 -3.97
C PRO A 361 17.94 9.35 -3.52
N TRP A 362 17.03 9.17 -2.57
CA TRP A 362 16.60 7.85 -2.08
C TRP A 362 15.31 7.36 -2.73
N LEU A 363 14.80 8.05 -3.75
CA LEU A 363 13.68 7.58 -4.56
C LEU A 363 14.04 6.23 -5.20
N ASP A 364 13.31 5.19 -4.81
CA ASP A 364 13.46 3.83 -5.33
C ASP A 364 12.42 3.52 -6.42
N ARG A 365 11.35 4.31 -6.47
CA ARG A 365 10.20 4.12 -7.35
C ARG A 365 9.64 5.47 -7.78
N TRP A 366 9.33 5.58 -9.06
CA TRP A 366 8.69 6.76 -9.64
C TRP A 366 7.44 6.36 -10.41
N PRO A 367 6.26 6.95 -10.14
CA PRO A 367 5.06 6.67 -10.92
C PRO A 367 5.20 7.27 -12.31
N VAL A 368 4.86 6.47 -13.33
CA VAL A 368 4.80 6.94 -14.72
C VAL A 368 3.49 6.51 -15.35
N LEU A 369 2.90 7.37 -16.17
CA LEU A 369 1.75 7.09 -17.02
C LEU A 369 2.13 7.45 -18.44
N LEU A 370 2.29 6.43 -19.29
CA LEU A 370 2.96 6.56 -20.57
C LEU A 370 2.06 6.09 -21.70
N SER A 371 1.96 6.85 -22.78
CA SER A 371 1.08 6.54 -23.92
C SER A 371 1.85 6.19 -25.18
N GLY A 372 1.18 5.48 -26.10
CA GLY A 372 1.75 5.17 -27.40
C GLY A 372 2.76 4.01 -27.37
N LEU A 373 2.61 3.08 -26.42
CA LEU A 373 3.61 2.05 -26.15
C LEU A 373 3.32 0.72 -26.86
N ARG A 374 4.39 0.05 -27.31
CA ARG A 374 4.37 -1.34 -27.81
C ARG A 374 5.45 -2.17 -27.11
N PRO A 375 5.15 -3.40 -26.65
CA PRO A 375 6.18 -4.32 -26.19
C PRO A 375 7.16 -4.67 -27.30
N ALA A 376 8.45 -4.65 -26.97
CA ALA A 376 9.53 -5.00 -27.88
C ALA A 376 10.57 -5.87 -27.18
N ARG A 377 11.30 -6.67 -27.96
CA ARG A 377 12.45 -7.43 -27.44
C ARG A 377 13.60 -6.46 -27.11
N HIS A 378 14.28 -6.69 -25.99
CA HIS A 378 15.43 -5.89 -25.56
C HIS A 378 16.47 -6.77 -24.87
N GLY A 379 17.59 -7.04 -25.57
CA GLY A 379 18.53 -8.08 -25.15
C GLY A 379 17.80 -9.44 -25.00
N ASP A 380 18.05 -10.11 -23.89
CA ASP A 380 17.34 -11.36 -23.53
C ASP A 380 15.95 -11.12 -22.90
N GLY A 381 15.60 -9.85 -22.63
CA GLY A 381 14.37 -9.44 -21.96
C GLY A 381 13.36 -8.75 -22.87
N TRP A 382 12.54 -7.93 -22.24
CA TRP A 382 11.47 -7.16 -22.87
C TRP A 382 11.55 -5.69 -22.46
N ALA A 383 11.06 -4.81 -23.32
CA ALA A 383 10.93 -3.39 -23.09
C ALA A 383 9.56 -2.90 -23.57
N LEU A 384 9.16 -1.72 -23.13
CA LEU A 384 8.14 -0.94 -23.81
C LEU A 384 8.84 0.09 -24.71
N SER A 385 8.44 0.12 -25.97
CA SER A 385 8.93 1.08 -26.97
C SER A 385 7.84 2.09 -27.32
N ASP A 386 8.23 3.33 -27.55
CA ASP A 386 7.34 4.35 -28.11
C ASP A 386 7.37 4.34 -29.65
N VAL A 387 6.60 5.24 -30.26
CA VAL A 387 6.50 5.36 -31.73
C VAL A 387 7.78 5.83 -32.40
N ASP A 388 8.67 6.50 -31.66
CA ASP A 388 9.94 7.03 -32.14
C ASP A 388 11.08 6.01 -31.98
N GLY A 389 10.80 4.84 -31.39
CA GLY A 389 11.74 3.74 -31.19
C GLY A 389 12.59 3.86 -29.93
N ALA A 390 12.34 4.87 -29.07
CA ALA A 390 12.92 4.86 -27.74
C ALA A 390 12.27 3.74 -26.92
N ALA A 391 13.03 3.14 -26.01
CA ALA A 391 12.56 1.99 -25.25
C ALA A 391 13.05 2.01 -23.81
N LEU A 392 12.17 1.62 -22.89
CA LEU A 392 12.48 1.41 -21.48
C LEU A 392 12.33 -0.07 -21.12
N PRO A 393 13.35 -0.71 -20.51
CA PRO A 393 13.31 -2.12 -20.19
C PRO A 393 12.24 -2.42 -19.13
N LEU A 394 11.57 -3.56 -19.27
CA LEU A 394 10.73 -4.12 -18.22
C LEU A 394 11.63 -4.72 -17.13
N ALA A 395 11.19 -4.63 -15.88
CA ALA A 395 11.88 -5.27 -14.78
C ALA A 395 11.91 -6.81 -14.97
N PRO A 396 12.99 -7.52 -14.59
CA PRO A 396 13.18 -8.94 -14.94
C PRO A 396 12.06 -9.90 -14.51
N ALA A 397 11.31 -9.57 -13.45
CA ALA A 397 10.23 -10.41 -12.92
C ALA A 397 8.85 -10.15 -13.58
N VAL A 398 8.76 -9.21 -14.52
CA VAL A 398 7.50 -8.87 -15.20
C VAL A 398 7.18 -9.91 -16.26
N ASP A 399 5.96 -10.45 -16.21
CA ASP A 399 5.41 -11.27 -17.30
C ASP A 399 5.02 -10.36 -18.48
N PRO A 400 5.65 -10.50 -19.66
CA PRO A 400 5.35 -9.68 -20.82
C PRO A 400 4.06 -10.10 -21.54
N TRP A 401 3.54 -11.31 -21.30
CA TRP A 401 2.44 -11.88 -22.10
C TRP A 401 1.14 -11.08 -22.06
N PRO A 402 0.67 -10.57 -20.89
CA PRO A 402 -0.50 -9.72 -20.85
C PRO A 402 -0.35 -8.47 -21.71
N LEU A 403 0.82 -7.82 -21.65
CA LEU A 403 1.10 -6.63 -22.45
C LEU A 403 1.17 -6.93 -23.95
N LEU A 404 1.77 -8.06 -24.34
CA LEU A 404 1.82 -8.50 -25.73
C LEU A 404 0.42 -8.74 -26.30
N ALA A 405 -0.46 -9.38 -25.51
CA ALA A 405 -1.84 -9.60 -25.90
C ALA A 405 -2.62 -8.28 -26.04
N LEU A 406 -2.45 -7.36 -25.09
CA LEU A 406 -3.15 -6.06 -25.09
C LEU A 406 -2.66 -5.11 -26.18
N ALA A 407 -1.38 -5.16 -26.54
CA ALA A 407 -0.77 -4.29 -27.54
C ALA A 407 -0.70 -4.90 -28.95
N ALA A 408 -1.30 -6.07 -29.17
CA ALA A 408 -1.17 -6.83 -30.42
C ALA A 408 -1.61 -6.02 -31.66
N GLU A 409 -2.69 -5.25 -31.55
CA GLU A 409 -3.24 -4.50 -32.68
C GLU A 409 -2.77 -3.05 -32.74
N ARG A 410 -2.48 -2.43 -31.60
CA ARG A 410 -2.17 -0.99 -31.52
C ARG A 410 -1.45 -0.62 -30.23
N PRO A 411 -0.82 0.56 -30.20
CA PRO A 411 -0.16 1.04 -29.00
C PRO A 411 -1.11 1.20 -27.82
N VAL A 412 -0.59 1.01 -26.61
CA VAL A 412 -1.33 1.07 -25.34
C VAL A 412 -0.87 2.24 -24.47
N THR A 413 -1.70 2.59 -23.48
CA THR A 413 -1.28 3.47 -22.37
C THR A 413 -1.04 2.61 -21.14
N VAL A 414 0.11 2.78 -20.48
CA VAL A 414 0.54 1.98 -19.34
C VAL A 414 0.88 2.88 -18.16
N ALA A 415 0.32 2.54 -16.99
CA ALA A 415 0.80 3.04 -15.71
C ALA A 415 1.80 2.04 -15.12
N ALA A 416 2.94 2.52 -14.63
CA ALA A 416 4.02 1.68 -14.11
C ALA A 416 4.76 2.34 -12.94
N GLU A 417 5.46 1.53 -12.15
CA GLU A 417 6.56 2.01 -11.31
C GLU A 417 7.85 1.95 -12.14
N TRP A 418 8.53 3.07 -12.33
CA TRP A 418 9.90 3.12 -12.83
C TRP A 418 10.88 2.93 -11.67
N THR A 419 11.80 1.98 -11.82
CA THR A 419 12.77 1.59 -10.78
C THR A 419 14.15 1.38 -11.39
N THR A 420 15.17 1.22 -10.56
CA THR A 420 16.53 0.87 -11.02
C THR A 420 16.59 -0.48 -11.77
N ALA A 421 15.62 -1.36 -11.55
CA ALA A 421 15.51 -2.64 -12.26
C ALA A 421 14.75 -2.54 -13.61
N GLY A 422 14.10 -1.41 -13.89
CA GLY A 422 13.24 -1.21 -15.06
C GLY A 422 11.79 -0.88 -14.70
N LEU A 423 10.94 -0.82 -15.74
CA LEU A 423 9.50 -0.59 -15.61
C LEU A 423 8.81 -1.81 -15.00
N ARG A 424 7.98 -1.57 -13.98
CA ARG A 424 7.01 -2.53 -13.46
C ARG A 424 5.59 -2.05 -13.80
N PRO A 425 5.01 -2.51 -14.90
CA PRO A 425 3.63 -2.18 -15.30
C PRO A 425 2.63 -2.58 -14.20
N LEU A 426 1.66 -1.71 -13.94
CA LEU A 426 0.60 -1.90 -12.95
C LEU A 426 -0.78 -2.00 -13.59
N SER A 427 -1.03 -1.20 -14.63
CA SER A 427 -2.29 -1.16 -15.34
C SER A 427 -2.09 -0.72 -16.78
N CYS A 428 -2.92 -1.23 -17.68
CA CYS A 428 -2.87 -0.95 -19.10
C CYS A 428 -4.28 -0.61 -19.60
N TRP A 429 -4.40 0.48 -20.35
CA TRP A 429 -5.63 0.88 -21.03
C TRP A 429 -5.58 0.46 -22.49
N HIS A 430 -6.62 -0.25 -22.93
CA HIS A 430 -6.81 -0.73 -24.29
C HIS A 430 -8.30 -0.76 -24.65
N ARG A 431 -8.68 -0.20 -25.83
CA ARG A 431 -10.02 -0.17 -26.51
C ARG A 431 -11.20 0.17 -25.62
N ASP A 432 -11.56 -0.79 -24.78
CA ASP A 432 -12.85 -0.91 -24.12
C ASP A 432 -12.71 -0.93 -22.60
N GLY A 433 -11.48 -0.76 -22.08
CA GLY A 433 -11.28 -0.68 -20.64
C GLY A 433 -9.83 -0.69 -20.18
N MET A 434 -9.69 -0.89 -18.87
CA MET A 434 -8.42 -1.04 -18.19
C MET A 434 -8.24 -2.49 -17.76
N VAL A 435 -7.01 -3.00 -17.89
CA VAL A 435 -6.59 -4.29 -17.34
C VAL A 435 -5.50 -4.05 -16.31
N ARG A 436 -5.64 -4.68 -15.14
CA ARG A 436 -4.61 -4.67 -14.10
C ARG A 436 -3.57 -5.72 -14.47
N LEU A 437 -2.30 -5.36 -14.39
CA LEU A 437 -1.18 -6.20 -14.80
C LEU A 437 -0.53 -6.93 -13.62
#